data_AF-A0A7K2X173-F1
#
_entry.id   AF-A0A7K2X173-F1
#
_cell.length_a   1.000
_cell.length_b   1.000
_cell.length_c   1.000
_cell.angle_alpha   90.00
_cell.angle_beta   90.00
_cell.angle_gamma   90.00
#
_symmetry.space_group_name_H-M   'P 1'
#
loop_
_entity.id
_entity.type
_entity.pdbx_description
1 polymer ?
#
loop_
_entity_poly.entity_id
_entity_poly.type
_entity_poly.pdbx_seq_one_letter_code
_entity_poly.pdbx_strand_id
1 'polypeptide(L)'
;MATKATQTTKEDFEKDPENVQEVMANVPGVGEVATYFRTEYVDDLTGKPAEDIETIRFAAPSKAEDEDSGETYIGLDHYEIDLASASFDKLVKALTPYVSVARKTVPRANHQLAIKGPNPALTEWNRRAKEWARKHGHEVADRGRLSPKIADLYARNNPDDPRPA
;
A
#
# COMPACT_ATOMS: atom_id res chain seq x y z
N MET A 1 -7.01 2.24 -7.68
CA MET A 1 -7.29 2.13 -9.13
C MET A 1 -8.61 1.43 -9.36
N ALA A 2 -9.69 2.21 -9.45
CA ALA A 2 -10.99 1.72 -9.92
C ALA A 2 -10.92 1.41 -11.44
N THR A 3 -11.32 0.21 -11.82
CA THR A 3 -11.33 -0.25 -13.22
C THR A 3 -12.75 -0.61 -13.64
N LYS A 4 -13.17 -0.16 -14.83
CA LYS A 4 -14.44 -0.55 -15.44
C LYS A 4 -14.19 -1.43 -16.66
N ALA A 5 -14.96 -2.50 -16.79
CA ALA A 5 -14.97 -3.34 -17.98
C ALA A 5 -16.09 -2.87 -18.93
N THR A 6 -15.72 -2.55 -20.17
CA THR A 6 -16.67 -2.11 -21.21
C THR A 6 -16.61 -3.08 -22.37
N GLN A 7 -17.76 -3.60 -22.85
CA GLN A 7 -17.80 -4.49 -24.00
C GLN A 7 -17.31 -3.75 -25.25
N THR A 8 -16.48 -4.41 -26.06
CA THR A 8 -15.84 -3.83 -27.25
C THR A 8 -15.75 -4.85 -28.40
N THR A 9 -14.99 -4.53 -29.44
CA THR A 9 -14.89 -5.31 -30.68
C THR A 9 -13.59 -6.12 -30.79
N LYS A 10 -13.59 -7.08 -31.73
CA LYS A 10 -12.38 -7.83 -32.12
C LYS A 10 -11.29 -6.93 -32.71
N GLU A 11 -11.68 -5.91 -33.47
CA GLU A 11 -10.74 -4.96 -34.06
C GLU A 11 -9.99 -4.16 -32.98
N ASP A 12 -10.66 -3.84 -31.88
CA ASP A 12 -10.03 -3.17 -30.74
C ASP A 12 -9.09 -4.10 -29.98
N PHE A 13 -9.42 -5.39 -29.89
CA PHE A 13 -8.52 -6.42 -29.37
C PHE A 13 -7.25 -6.57 -30.20
N GLU A 14 -7.36 -6.58 -31.53
CA GLU A 14 -6.21 -6.68 -32.42
C GLU A 14 -5.29 -5.44 -32.35
N LYS A 15 -5.86 -4.26 -32.07
CA LYS A 15 -5.11 -3.00 -31.95
C LYS A 15 -4.48 -2.81 -30.56
N ASP A 16 -5.13 -3.29 -29.51
CA ASP A 16 -4.71 -3.11 -28.12
C ASP A 16 -4.96 -4.39 -27.28
N PRO A 17 -4.18 -5.45 -27.53
CA PRO A 17 -4.36 -6.73 -26.86
C PRO A 17 -3.96 -6.72 -25.37
N GLU A 18 -3.29 -5.65 -24.90
CA GLU A 18 -2.92 -5.51 -23.49
C GLU A 18 -4.11 -5.01 -22.65
N ASN A 19 -4.91 -4.07 -23.17
CA ASN A 19 -6.05 -3.49 -22.43
C ASN A 19 -7.41 -4.07 -22.83
N VAL A 20 -7.47 -4.85 -23.91
CA VAL A 20 -8.68 -5.55 -24.36
C VAL A 20 -8.50 -7.05 -24.18
N GLN A 21 -9.46 -7.69 -23.50
CA GLN A 21 -9.49 -9.13 -23.26
C GLN A 21 -10.53 -9.80 -24.13
N GLU A 22 -10.13 -10.87 -24.82
CA GLU A 22 -11.05 -11.83 -25.45
C GLU A 22 -11.55 -12.82 -24.41
N VAL A 23 -12.87 -12.91 -24.29
CA VAL A 23 -13.58 -13.82 -23.38
C VAL A 23 -14.48 -14.72 -24.20
N MET A 24 -14.27 -16.02 -24.12
CA MET A 24 -15.13 -17.01 -24.76
C MET A 24 -16.36 -17.27 -23.88
N ALA A 25 -17.56 -17.05 -24.42
CA ALA A 25 -18.82 -17.29 -23.74
C ALA A 25 -19.63 -18.37 -24.49
N ASN A 26 -20.12 -19.36 -23.76
CA ASN A 26 -21.04 -20.36 -24.34
C ASN A 26 -22.47 -19.82 -24.30
N VAL A 27 -23.06 -19.62 -25.47
CA VAL A 27 -24.43 -19.15 -25.62
C VAL A 27 -25.33 -20.34 -26.01
N PRO A 28 -26.32 -20.73 -25.18
CA PRO A 28 -27.20 -21.86 -25.49
C PRO A 28 -27.87 -21.72 -26.87
N GLY A 29 -27.77 -22.76 -27.70
CA GLY A 29 -28.33 -22.78 -29.06
C GLY A 29 -27.48 -22.09 -30.13
N VAL A 30 -26.39 -21.43 -29.75
CA VAL A 30 -25.45 -20.76 -30.68
C VAL A 30 -24.05 -21.39 -30.61
N GLY A 31 -23.62 -21.83 -29.43
CA GLY A 31 -22.28 -22.39 -29.19
C GLY A 31 -21.33 -21.37 -28.56
N GLU A 32 -20.03 -21.60 -28.67
CA GLU A 32 -19.01 -20.67 -28.16
C GLU A 32 -18.91 -19.42 -29.04
N VAL A 33 -19.00 -18.25 -28.40
CA VAL A 33 -18.91 -16.94 -29.04
C VAL A 33 -17.83 -16.13 -28.33
N ALA A 34 -16.92 -15.53 -29.09
CA ALA A 34 -15.94 -14.59 -28.57
C ALA A 34 -16.61 -13.24 -28.28
N THR A 35 -16.34 -12.66 -27.11
CA THR A 35 -16.68 -11.28 -26.75
C THR A 35 -15.44 -10.59 -26.23
N TYR A 36 -15.32 -9.28 -26.48
CA TYR A 36 -14.15 -8.51 -26.11
C TYR A 36 -14.53 -7.49 -25.03
N PHE A 37 -13.68 -7.33 -24.02
CA PHE A 37 -13.87 -6.33 -22.96
C PHE A 37 -12.62 -5.47 -22.83
N ARG A 38 -12.80 -4.15 -22.82
CA ARG A 38 -11.73 -3.19 -22.50
C ARG A 38 -11.73 -2.88 -21.02
N THR A 39 -10.54 -2.90 -20.41
CA THR A 39 -10.33 -2.31 -19.08
C THR A 39 -10.04 -0.83 -19.23
N GLU A 40 -10.85 0.02 -18.60
CA GLU A 40 -10.65 1.47 -18.59
C GLU A 40 -10.43 1.94 -17.15
N TYR A 41 -9.44 2.82 -16.97
CA TYR A 41 -9.24 3.56 -15.72
C TYR A 41 -10.23 4.72 -15.65
N VAL A 42 -10.82 4.91 -14.48
CA VAL A 42 -11.89 5.89 -14.27
C VAL A 42 -11.45 6.92 -13.25
N ASP A 43 -11.67 8.19 -13.56
CA ASP A 43 -11.51 9.29 -12.61
C ASP A 43 -12.63 9.22 -11.57
N ASP A 44 -12.29 9.04 -10.30
CA ASP A 44 -13.24 8.84 -9.20
C ASP A 44 -14.13 10.08 -8.97
N LEU A 45 -13.64 11.28 -9.28
CA LEU A 45 -14.39 12.52 -9.07
C LEU A 45 -15.48 12.72 -10.13
N THR A 46 -15.22 12.31 -11.37
CA THR A 46 -16.11 12.57 -12.52
C THR A 46 -16.82 11.32 -13.02
N GLY A 47 -16.35 10.13 -12.65
CA GLY A 47 -16.83 8.84 -13.15
C GLY A 47 -16.52 8.60 -14.62
N LYS A 48 -15.61 9.38 -15.23
CA LYS A 48 -15.28 9.29 -16.66
C LYS A 48 -13.98 8.52 -16.88
N PRO A 49 -13.89 7.72 -17.95
CA PRO A 49 -12.64 7.07 -18.30
C PRO A 49 -11.60 8.12 -18.71
N ALA A 50 -10.35 7.91 -18.32
CA ALA A 50 -9.20 8.68 -18.76
C ALA A 50 -7.94 7.80 -18.78
N GLU A 51 -6.96 8.18 -19.59
CA GLU A 51 -5.69 7.45 -19.70
C GLU A 51 -4.65 7.95 -18.69
N ASP A 52 -4.81 9.19 -18.20
CA ASP A 52 -3.89 9.90 -17.31
C ASP A 52 -4.34 9.84 -15.84
N ILE A 53 -4.86 8.69 -15.41
CA ILE A 53 -5.31 8.49 -14.03
C ILE A 53 -4.13 8.25 -13.10
N GLU A 54 -4.03 9.06 -12.05
CA GLU A 54 -3.07 8.89 -10.97
C GLU A 54 -3.78 8.68 -9.63
N THR A 55 -3.23 7.77 -8.82
CA THR A 55 -3.67 7.56 -7.45
C THR A 55 -3.06 8.62 -6.53
N ILE A 56 -3.92 9.52 -6.04
CA ILE A 56 -3.54 10.63 -5.16
C ILE A 56 -3.86 10.27 -3.71
N ARG A 57 -2.86 10.42 -2.83
CA ARG A 57 -3.04 10.28 -1.39
C ARG A 57 -3.04 11.65 -0.73
N PHE A 58 -4.07 11.93 0.06
CA PHE A 58 -4.17 13.18 0.78
C PHE A 58 -4.77 12.96 2.17
N ALA A 59 -4.67 13.99 3.01
CA ALA A 59 -5.28 13.99 4.32
C ALA A 59 -6.17 15.22 4.46
N ALA A 60 -7.33 15.06 5.10
CA ALA A 60 -8.27 16.13 5.34
C ALA A 60 -8.65 16.19 6.83
N PRO A 61 -8.87 17.40 7.38
CA PRO A 61 -9.31 17.53 8.76
C PRO A 61 -10.69 16.92 8.92
N SER A 62 -10.86 16.10 9.95
CA SER A 62 -12.13 15.52 10.35
C SER A 62 -12.58 16.10 11.69
N LYS A 63 -13.89 16.08 11.93
CA LYS A 63 -14.46 16.39 13.24
C LYS A 63 -15.19 15.16 13.73
N ALA A 64 -14.84 14.72 14.92
CA ALA A 64 -15.56 13.68 15.63
C ALA A 64 -16.16 14.30 16.89
N GLU A 65 -17.41 13.96 17.19
CA GLU A 65 -18.06 14.32 18.45
C GLU A 65 -18.14 13.06 19.28
N ASP A 66 -17.67 13.15 20.52
CA ASP A 66 -17.83 12.08 21.49
C ASP A 66 -19.27 12.12 22.02
N GLU A 67 -20.02 11.05 21.78
CA GLU A 67 -21.47 11.00 22.08
C GLU A 67 -21.76 11.09 23.59
N ASP A 68 -20.84 10.65 24.45
CA ASP A 68 -21.02 10.61 25.90
C ASP A 68 -20.67 11.95 26.57
N SER A 69 -19.60 12.61 26.11
CA SER A 69 -19.10 13.87 26.66
C SER A 69 -19.57 15.12 25.91
N GLY A 70 -20.01 14.96 24.66
CA GLY A 70 -20.31 16.06 23.75
C GLY A 70 -19.09 16.85 23.27
N GLU A 71 -17.88 16.36 23.54
CA GLU A 71 -16.65 17.03 23.13
C GLU A 71 -16.36 16.82 21.65
N THR A 72 -16.03 17.91 20.93
CA THR A 72 -15.59 17.83 19.53
C THR A 72 -14.07 17.73 19.43
N TYR A 73 -13.60 16.69 18.76
CA TYR A 73 -12.19 16.46 18.44
C TYR A 73 -11.92 16.80 16.98
N ILE A 74 -10.81 17.50 16.73
CA ILE A 74 -10.30 17.71 15.38
C ILE A 74 -9.28 16.61 15.09
N GLY A 75 -9.63 15.74 14.14
CA GLY A 75 -8.79 14.66 13.65
C GLY A 75 -8.16 14.99 12.29
N LEU A 76 -7.41 14.03 11.80
CA LEU A 76 -6.89 14.02 10.44
C LEU A 76 -7.15 12.65 9.84
N ASP A 77 -7.99 12.61 8.81
CA ASP A 77 -8.31 11.38 8.10
C ASP A 77 -7.49 11.29 6.82
N HIS A 78 -7.11 10.06 6.45
CA HIS A 78 -6.29 9.77 5.28
C HIS A 78 -7.13 9.14 4.17
N TYR A 79 -7.03 9.68 2.96
CA TYR A 79 -7.80 9.27 1.80
C TYR A 79 -6.87 8.92 0.63
N GLU A 80 -7.38 8.06 -0.25
CA GLU A 80 -6.82 7.73 -1.54
C GLU A 80 -7.92 7.95 -2.59
N ILE A 81 -7.56 8.54 -3.74
CA ILE A 81 -8.49 8.82 -4.83
C ILE A 81 -7.76 8.73 -6.17
N ASP A 82 -8.37 8.12 -7.17
CA ASP A 82 -7.83 8.03 -8.53
C ASP A 82 -8.37 9.20 -9.37
N LEU A 83 -7.48 10.09 -9.84
CA LEU A 83 -7.86 11.33 -10.55
C LEU A 83 -7.11 11.47 -11.88
N ALA A 84 -7.81 11.95 -12.90
CA ALA A 84 -7.17 12.48 -14.12
C ALA A 84 -6.51 13.83 -13.82
N SER A 85 -5.56 14.26 -14.65
CA SER A 85 -4.80 15.51 -14.44
C SER A 85 -5.71 16.73 -14.22
N ALA A 86 -6.80 16.83 -14.99
CA ALA A 86 -7.74 17.93 -14.89
C ALA A 86 -8.53 17.94 -13.54
N SER A 87 -8.78 16.79 -12.95
CA SER A 87 -9.41 16.68 -11.62
C SER A 87 -8.42 16.91 -10.50
N PHE A 88 -7.18 16.45 -10.67
CA PHE A 88 -6.08 16.75 -9.78
C PHE A 88 -5.85 18.28 -9.67
N ASP A 89 -5.83 18.99 -10.80
CA ASP A 89 -5.70 20.44 -10.82
C ASP A 89 -6.83 21.15 -10.05
N LYS A 90 -8.05 20.62 -10.12
CA LYS A 90 -9.19 21.14 -9.32
C LYS A 90 -8.95 20.94 -7.83
N LEU A 91 -8.44 19.78 -7.42
CA LEU A 91 -8.10 19.50 -6.02
C LEU A 91 -7.02 20.46 -5.52
N VAL A 92 -5.94 20.64 -6.28
CA VAL A 92 -4.85 21.59 -5.93
C VAL A 92 -5.38 23.02 -5.82
N LYS A 93 -6.19 23.45 -6.80
CA LYS A 93 -6.80 24.78 -6.81
C LYS A 93 -7.71 25.02 -5.60
N ALA A 94 -8.50 24.03 -5.21
CA ALA A 94 -9.37 24.12 -4.04
C ALA A 94 -8.58 24.26 -2.73
N LEU A 95 -7.42 23.59 -2.63
CA LEU A 95 -6.56 23.63 -1.43
C LEU A 95 -5.64 24.86 -1.38
N THR A 96 -5.40 25.51 -2.52
CA THR A 96 -4.45 26.62 -2.67
C THR A 96 -4.64 27.75 -1.66
N PRO A 97 -5.86 28.27 -1.39
CA PRO A 97 -6.04 29.36 -0.43
C PRO A 97 -5.53 29.01 0.98
N TYR A 98 -5.73 27.77 1.41
CA TYR A 98 -5.31 27.30 2.74
C TYR A 98 -3.81 27.02 2.80
N VAL A 99 -3.28 26.33 1.79
CA VAL A 99 -1.85 25.97 1.73
C VAL A 99 -0.97 27.21 1.59
N SER A 100 -1.44 28.26 0.91
CA SER A 100 -0.67 29.49 0.68
C SER A 100 -0.31 30.26 1.95
N VAL A 101 -1.14 30.19 3.00
CA VAL A 101 -0.92 30.84 4.30
C VAL A 101 -0.47 29.87 5.39
N ALA A 102 -0.56 28.56 5.12
CA ALA A 102 -0.13 27.54 6.05
C ALA A 102 1.40 27.45 6.15
N ARG A 103 1.89 27.07 7.32
CA ARG A 103 3.30 26.64 7.46
C ARG A 103 3.38 25.14 7.17
N LYS A 104 4.38 24.75 6.36
CA LYS A 104 4.74 23.34 6.24
C LYS A 104 5.16 22.84 7.62
N THR A 105 4.38 21.94 8.19
CA THR A 105 4.86 21.14 9.31
C THR A 105 5.87 20.15 8.75
N VAL A 106 6.99 19.94 9.46
CA VAL A 106 7.83 18.78 9.17
C VAL A 106 6.91 17.57 9.22
N PRO A 107 6.90 16.70 8.19
CA PRO A 107 6.20 15.44 8.32
C PRO A 107 6.74 14.81 9.60
N ARG A 108 5.87 14.45 10.55
CA ARG A 108 6.18 13.24 11.31
C ARG A 108 6.43 12.23 10.22
N ALA A 109 7.70 11.80 10.08
CA ALA A 109 8.10 10.87 9.06
C ALA A 109 6.95 9.88 8.92
N ASN A 110 6.34 9.84 7.74
CA ASN A 110 5.44 8.76 7.41
C ASN A 110 6.16 7.52 7.92
N HIS A 111 5.44 6.67 8.63
CA HIS A 111 5.90 5.34 8.96
C HIS A 111 6.09 4.49 7.68
N GLN A 112 6.47 5.08 6.53
CA GLN A 112 7.59 4.55 5.78
C GLN A 112 8.75 4.47 6.77
N LEU A 113 8.80 3.33 7.44
CA LEU A 113 10.03 2.72 7.88
C LEU A 113 11.10 3.18 6.90
N ALA A 114 11.91 4.17 7.30
CA ALA A 114 13.29 4.12 6.94
C ALA A 114 13.64 2.71 7.39
N ILE A 115 13.71 1.78 6.44
CA ILE A 115 14.40 0.52 6.64
C ILE A 115 15.80 1.02 6.92
N LYS A 116 16.06 1.34 8.19
CA LYS A 116 17.39 1.36 8.76
C LYS A 116 17.89 0.01 8.29
N GLY A 117 18.77 0.01 7.29
CA GLY A 117 19.29 -1.21 6.69
C GLY A 117 19.64 -2.18 7.81
N PRO A 118 19.46 -3.50 7.61
CA PRO A 118 19.58 -4.48 8.67
C PRO A 118 20.84 -4.18 9.49
N ASN A 119 20.66 -3.85 10.79
CA ASN A 119 21.78 -3.51 11.66
C ASN A 119 22.82 -4.64 11.57
N PRO A 120 24.01 -4.43 10.97
CA PRO A 120 24.95 -5.50 10.69
C PRO A 120 25.35 -6.26 11.96
N ALA A 121 25.47 -5.54 13.08
CA ALA A 121 25.77 -6.12 14.38
C ALA A 121 24.63 -7.04 14.87
N LEU A 122 23.37 -6.62 14.69
CA LEU A 122 22.21 -7.43 15.07
C LEU A 122 22.06 -8.67 14.17
N THR A 123 22.38 -8.54 12.88
CA THR A 123 22.39 -9.67 11.93
C THR A 123 23.41 -10.72 12.34
N GLU A 124 24.64 -10.29 12.64
CA GLU A 124 25.72 -11.17 13.05
C GLU A 124 25.45 -11.81 14.43
N TRP A 125 24.89 -11.04 15.36
CA TRP A 125 24.46 -11.57 16.65
C TRP A 125 23.36 -12.62 16.51
N ASN A 126 22.35 -12.39 15.66
CA ASN A 126 21.31 -13.38 15.38
C ASN A 126 21.88 -14.66 14.77
N ARG A 127 22.91 -14.58 13.92
CA ARG A 127 23.59 -15.75 13.35
C ARG A 127 24.23 -16.60 14.45
N ARG A 128 25.04 -15.99 15.31
CA ARG A 128 25.70 -16.66 16.45
C ARG A 128 24.70 -17.28 17.42
N ALA A 129 23.64 -16.54 17.75
CA ALA A 129 22.57 -17.01 18.61
C ALA A 129 21.82 -18.21 18.02
N LYS A 130 21.54 -18.24 16.70
CA LYS A 130 20.94 -19.39 16.02
C LYS A 130 21.86 -20.61 16.01
N GLU A 131 23.15 -20.42 15.77
CA GLU A 131 24.14 -21.51 15.81
C GLU A 131 24.26 -22.13 17.20
N TRP A 132 24.32 -21.28 18.23
CA TRP A 132 24.28 -21.73 19.62
C TRP A 132 22.98 -22.48 19.93
N ALA A 133 21.84 -21.94 19.52
CA ALA A 133 20.53 -22.55 19.74
C ALA A 133 20.43 -23.95 19.12
N ARG A 134 20.86 -24.12 17.85
CA ARG A 134 20.89 -25.43 17.18
C ARG A 134 21.79 -26.43 17.90
N LYS A 135 22.96 -26.00 18.39
CA LYS A 135 23.87 -26.85 19.17
C LYS A 135 23.27 -27.30 20.51
N HIS A 136 22.35 -26.51 21.07
CA HIS A 136 21.67 -26.80 22.34
C HIS A 136 20.28 -27.44 22.14
N GLY A 137 19.99 -27.92 20.93
CA GLY A 137 18.74 -28.66 20.64
C GLY A 137 17.50 -27.77 20.50
N HIS A 138 17.66 -26.46 20.32
CA HIS A 138 16.55 -25.54 20.08
C HIS A 138 16.26 -25.39 18.58
N GLU A 139 14.98 -25.46 18.22
CA GLU A 139 14.51 -25.20 16.86
C GLU A 139 14.54 -23.70 16.55
N VAL A 140 15.17 -23.32 15.43
CA VAL A 140 15.28 -21.93 14.96
C VAL A 140 15.11 -21.85 13.46
N ALA A 141 14.42 -20.80 12.99
CA ALA A 141 14.26 -20.55 11.56
C ALA A 141 15.61 -20.20 10.89
N ASP A 142 15.84 -20.74 9.69
CA ASP A 142 17.12 -20.57 8.97
C ASP A 142 17.40 -19.13 8.55
N ARG A 143 16.36 -18.34 8.27
CA ARG A 143 16.47 -16.95 7.86
C ARG A 143 15.58 -16.04 8.71
N GLY A 144 15.89 -14.75 8.70
CA GLY A 144 15.10 -13.72 9.39
C GLY A 144 15.34 -13.62 10.90
N ARG A 145 14.42 -12.91 11.56
CA ARG A 145 14.49 -12.51 12.98
C ARG A 145 14.55 -13.72 13.92
N LEU A 146 15.40 -13.63 14.95
CA LEU A 146 15.46 -14.64 16.02
C LEU A 146 14.24 -14.54 16.93
N SER A 147 13.69 -15.68 17.37
CA SER A 147 12.61 -15.73 18.36
C SER A 147 13.06 -15.06 19.66
N PRO A 148 12.24 -14.19 20.29
CA PRO A 148 12.57 -13.50 21.54
C PRO A 148 13.01 -14.47 22.65
N LYS A 149 12.37 -15.64 22.74
CA LYS A 149 12.71 -16.67 23.74
C LYS A 149 14.15 -17.18 23.58
N ILE A 150 14.61 -17.38 22.35
CA ILE A 150 15.97 -17.84 22.07
C ILE A 150 16.97 -16.69 22.22
N ALA A 151 16.58 -15.47 21.86
CA ALA A 151 17.39 -14.28 22.07
C ALA A 151 17.73 -14.07 23.55
N ASP A 152 16.73 -14.17 24.42
CA ASP A 152 16.91 -14.02 25.87
C ASP A 152 17.74 -15.17 26.46
N LEU A 153 17.50 -16.40 26.00
CA LEU A 153 18.25 -17.58 26.46
C LEU A 153 19.73 -17.48 26.06
N TYR A 154 20.02 -17.06 24.83
CA TYR A 154 21.38 -16.84 24.37
C TYR A 154 22.08 -15.75 25.19
N ALA A 155 21.42 -14.60 25.42
CA ALA A 155 21.97 -13.50 26.20
C ALA A 155 22.27 -13.90 27.66
N ARG A 156 21.41 -14.72 28.28
CA ARG A 156 21.66 -15.23 29.64
C ARG A 156 22.86 -16.17 29.73
N ASN A 157 23.08 -16.99 28.70
CA ASN A 157 24.16 -17.96 28.67
C ASN A 157 25.47 -17.41 28.09
N ASN A 158 25.43 -16.22 27.48
CA ASN A 158 26.57 -15.55 26.85
C ASN A 158 26.58 -14.07 27.25
N PRO A 159 26.88 -13.75 28.52
CA PRO A 159 26.82 -12.38 29.03
C PRO A 159 27.82 -11.43 28.36
N ASP A 160 28.91 -11.97 27.80
CA ASP A 160 29.94 -11.23 27.08
C ASP A 160 29.55 -10.88 25.63
N ASP A 161 28.43 -11.40 25.13
CA ASP A 161 27.88 -11.09 23.80
C ASP A 161 26.44 -10.56 23.88
N PRO A 162 26.21 -9.38 24.47
CA PRO A 162 24.88 -8.82 24.66
C PRO A 162 24.25 -8.44 23.31
N ARG A 163 22.92 -8.49 23.26
CA ARG A 163 22.16 -8.14 22.06
C ARG A 163 22.42 -6.67 21.66
N PRO A 164 22.88 -6.39 20.44
CA PRO A 164 23.06 -5.02 19.95
C PRO A 164 21.73 -4.25 19.89
N ALA A 165 21.80 -2.94 20.14
CA ALA A 165 20.67 -2.01 20.09
C ALA A 165 20.15 -1.76 18.66
#